data_AF-A0A1G1ZLK5-F1
#
_entry.id   AF-A0A1G1ZLK5-F1
#
_cell.length_a   1.000
_cell.length_b   1.000
_cell.length_c   1.000
_cell.angle_alpha   90.00
_cell.angle_beta   90.00
_cell.angle_gamma   90.00
#
_symmetry.space_group_name_H-M   'P 1'
#
loop_
_entity.id
_entity.type
_entity.pdbx_description
1 polymer ?
#
loop_
_entity_poly.entity_id
_entity_poly.type
_entity_poly.pdbx_seq_one_letter_code
_entity_poly.pdbx_strand_id
1 'polypeptide(L)'
;MTEKFQNDTKFAHETFDFLKKVLSAGEKQEDFQPRGPKSFSDGDWEYSCEWNGDITKFEGHEKILFKKEVVFTHDFLGGLILAR
;
A
#
# COMPACT_ATOMS: atom_id res chain seq x y z
N MET A 1 -0.17 -2.44 -14.72
CA MET A 1 -1.44 -2.74 -14.04
C MET A 1 -2.29 -3.54 -15.01
N THR A 2 -2.89 -4.65 -14.59
CA THR A 2 -3.68 -5.51 -15.50
C THR A 2 -5.06 -4.90 -15.79
N GLU A 3 -5.52 -4.93 -17.04
CA GLU A 3 -6.87 -4.50 -17.42
C GLU A 3 -7.94 -5.58 -17.14
N LYS A 4 -7.49 -6.79 -16.77
CA LYS A 4 -8.33 -7.98 -16.57
C LYS A 4 -9.50 -7.79 -15.60
N PHE A 5 -9.34 -6.93 -14.61
CA PHE A 5 -10.33 -6.70 -13.54
C PHE A 5 -11.00 -5.33 -13.63
N GLN A 6 -10.83 -4.62 -14.75
CA GLN A 6 -11.40 -3.29 -14.91
C GLN A 6 -12.94 -3.36 -14.89
N ASN A 7 -13.56 -2.43 -14.15
CA ASN A 7 -15.01 -2.36 -13.90
C ASN A 7 -15.61 -3.53 -13.09
N ASP A 8 -14.78 -4.43 -12.53
CA ASP A 8 -15.26 -5.45 -11.59
C ASP A 8 -15.37 -4.87 -10.17
N THR A 9 -16.58 -4.39 -9.83
CA THR A 9 -16.86 -3.80 -8.52
C THR A 9 -16.66 -4.79 -7.36
N LYS A 10 -16.93 -6.08 -7.59
CA LYS A 10 -16.76 -7.09 -6.55
C LYS A 10 -15.27 -7.26 -6.25
N PHE A 11 -14.45 -7.38 -7.29
CA PHE A 11 -13.00 -7.50 -7.15
C PHE A 11 -12.36 -6.25 -6.54
N ALA A 12 -12.89 -5.06 -6.86
CA ALA A 12 -12.46 -3.81 -6.22
C ALA A 12 -12.70 -3.83 -4.70
N HIS A 13 -13.86 -4.32 -4.25
CA HIS A 13 -14.14 -4.48 -2.82
C HIS A 13 -13.23 -5.53 -2.16
N GLU A 14 -12.99 -6.67 -2.81
CA GLU A 14 -12.06 -7.70 -2.30
C GLU A 14 -10.63 -7.14 -2.14
N THR A 15 -10.15 -6.37 -3.13
CA THR A 15 -8.84 -5.69 -3.08
C THR A 15 -8.80 -4.70 -1.92
N PHE A 16 -9.86 -3.93 -1.71
CA PHE A 16 -9.94 -2.95 -0.63
C PHE A 16 -10.01 -3.61 0.75
N ASP A 17 -10.72 -4.72 0.89
CA ASP A 17 -10.78 -5.47 2.15
C ASP A 17 -9.42 -6.11 2.48
N PHE A 18 -8.69 -6.60 1.47
CA PHE A 18 -7.30 -7.01 1.66
C PHE A 18 -6.42 -5.85 2.13
N LEU A 19 -6.52 -4.66 1.51
CA LEU A 19 -5.78 -3.48 1.96
C LEU A 19 -6.09 -3.11 3.42
N LYS A 20 -7.36 -3.19 3.85
CA LYS A 20 -7.72 -2.95 5.26
C LYS A 20 -7.03 -3.94 6.20
N LYS A 21 -6.97 -5.23 5.84
CA LYS A 21 -6.26 -6.24 6.64
C LYS A 21 -4.78 -5.88 6.76
N VAL A 22 -4.12 -5.54 5.65
CA VAL A 22 -2.71 -5.12 5.62
C VAL A 22 -2.45 -3.96 6.57
N LEU A 23 -3.27 -2.91 6.50
CA LEU A 23 -3.12 -1.71 7.33
C LEU A 23 -3.46 -1.98 8.81
N SER A 24 -4.25 -3.02 9.10
CA SER A 24 -4.63 -3.41 10.45
C SER A 24 -3.67 -4.40 11.10
N ALA A 25 -2.82 -5.08 10.32
CA ALA A 25 -1.81 -6.04 10.80
C ALA A 25 -0.62 -5.36 11.50
N GLY A 26 -0.74 -4.07 11.82
CA GLY A 26 0.32 -3.18 12.27
C GLY A 26 0.90 -3.51 13.63
N GLU A 27 1.88 -4.40 13.66
CA GLU A 27 3.04 -4.18 14.50
C GLU A 27 3.89 -3.08 13.82
N LYS A 28 4.20 -2.00 14.54
CA LYS A 28 5.10 -0.95 14.02
C LYS A 28 6.49 -1.58 13.88
N GLN A 29 6.86 -1.91 12.64
CA GLN A 29 8.16 -2.55 12.37
C GLN A 29 9.30 -1.53 12.38
N GLU A 30 9.01 -0.23 12.16
CA GLU A 30 10.00 0.85 12.13
C GLU A 30 9.51 2.12 12.84
N ASP A 31 10.45 2.99 13.23
CA ASP A 31 10.18 4.31 13.82
C ASP A 31 9.30 5.20 12.92
N PHE A 32 9.55 5.15 11.60
CA PHE A 32 8.78 5.88 10.60
C PHE A 32 8.19 4.92 9.57
N GLN A 33 6.88 4.70 9.68
CA GLN A 33 6.10 3.87 8.80
C GLN A 33 4.80 4.63 8.42
N PRO A 34 4.79 5.37 7.30
CA PRO A 34 3.65 6.20 6.93
C PRO A 34 2.41 5.40 6.49
N ARG A 35 2.59 4.11 6.18
CA ARG A 35 1.54 3.24 5.61
C ARG A 35 1.54 1.83 6.24
N GLY A 36 1.26 0.79 5.47
CA GLY A 36 1.35 -0.61 5.93
C GLY A 36 2.78 -1.10 6.13
N PRO A 37 2.98 -2.37 6.52
CA PRO A 37 4.32 -3.00 6.67
C PRO A 37 5.10 -3.02 5.34
N LYS A 38 6.38 -3.41 5.33
CA LYS A 38 7.14 -3.52 4.07
C LYS A 38 6.60 -4.62 3.15
N SER A 39 6.10 -5.72 3.74
CA SER A 39 5.48 -6.82 3.03
C SER A 39 4.37 -7.46 3.86
N PHE A 40 3.35 -7.99 3.17
CA PHE A 40 2.27 -8.77 3.78
C PHE A 40 1.67 -9.72 2.75
N SER A 41 1.27 -10.93 3.16
CA SER A 41 0.65 -11.92 2.28
C SER A 41 -0.52 -12.61 2.99
N ASP A 42 -1.62 -12.83 2.27
CA ASP A 42 -2.80 -13.58 2.73
C ASP A 42 -3.39 -14.39 1.56
N GLY A 43 -3.05 -15.67 1.49
CA GLY A 43 -3.45 -16.56 0.39
C GLY A 43 -2.88 -16.13 -0.96
N ASP A 44 -3.75 -15.85 -1.93
CA ASP A 44 -3.39 -15.40 -3.29
C ASP A 44 -2.98 -13.91 -3.36
N TRP A 45 -3.06 -13.19 -2.24
CA TRP A 45 -2.80 -11.76 -2.16
C TRP A 45 -1.41 -11.48 -1.61
N GLU A 46 -0.73 -10.53 -2.23
CA GLU A 46 0.58 -10.03 -1.82
C GLU A 46 0.55 -8.50 -1.79
N TYR A 47 1.13 -7.92 -0.76
CA TYR A 47 1.30 -6.48 -0.60
C TYR A 47 2.78 -6.17 -0.36
N SER A 48 3.21 -5.05 -0.93
CA SER A 48 4.53 -4.49 -0.63
C SER A 48 4.46 -2.98 -0.64
N CYS A 49 5.26 -2.38 0.24
CA CYS A 49 5.35 -0.94 0.38
C CYS A 49 6.81 -0.55 0.62
N GLU A 50 7.27 0.42 -0.16
CA GLU A 50 8.59 1.00 -0.04
C GLU A 50 8.43 2.50 0.15
N TRP A 51 9.26 3.10 1.00
CA TRP A 51 9.28 4.54 1.20
C TRP A 51 10.71 5.00 1.46
N ASN A 52 10.95 6.27 1.17
CA ASN A 52 12.22 6.94 1.40
C ASN A 52 11.98 8.26 2.12
N GLY A 53 12.90 8.60 3.02
CA GLY A 53 12.83 9.81 3.85
C GLY A 53 12.19 9.57 5.20
N ASP A 54 11.74 10.67 5.81
CA ASP A 54 11.21 10.71 7.17
C ASP A 54 10.00 11.67 7.24
N ILE A 55 9.49 11.91 8.46
CA ILE A 55 8.32 12.78 8.67
C ILE A 55 8.50 14.21 8.11
N THR A 56 9.74 14.68 7.93
CA THR A 56 10.03 16.01 7.38
C THR A 56 9.84 16.08 5.87
N LYS A 57 10.13 14.98 5.17
CA LYS A 57 9.93 14.81 3.73
C LYS A 57 10.03 13.33 3.38
N PHE A 58 8.99 12.78 2.78
CA PHE A 58 8.96 11.39 2.33
C PHE A 58 8.17 11.22 1.03
N GLU A 59 8.53 10.16 0.32
CA GLU A 59 7.77 9.60 -0.80
C GLU A 59 7.75 8.08 -0.65
N GLY A 60 6.73 7.44 -1.18
CA GLY A 60 6.65 5.99 -1.17
C GLY A 60 5.67 5.46 -2.19
N HIS A 61 5.78 4.16 -2.40
CA HIS A 61 5.04 3.40 -3.39
C HIS A 61 4.52 2.12 -2.73
N GLU A 62 3.20 1.93 -2.75
CA GLU A 62 2.57 0.68 -2.36
C GLU A 62 1.97 -0.03 -3.57
N LYS A 63 2.02 -1.36 -3.55
CA LYS A 63 1.39 -2.21 -4.58
C LYS A 63 0.76 -3.45 -3.96
N ILE A 64 -0.35 -3.87 -4.55
CA ILE A 64 -1.02 -5.14 -4.25
C ILE A 64 -1.01 -6.01 -5.51
N LEU A 65 -0.66 -7.28 -5.31
CA LEU A 65 -0.75 -8.32 -6.31
C LEU A 65 -1.83 -9.32 -5.92
N PHE A 66 -2.57 -9.79 -6.91
CA PHE A 66 -3.44 -10.96 -6.78
C PHE A 66 -2.99 -11.99 -7.81
N LYS A 67 -2.60 -13.19 -7.36
CA LYS A 67 -2.04 -14.24 -8.22
C LYS A 67 -0.89 -13.73 -9.10
N LYS A 68 0.02 -12.95 -8.51
CA LYS A 68 1.19 -12.32 -9.16
C LYS A 68 0.87 -11.22 -10.18
N GLU A 69 -0.39 -10.86 -10.37
CA GLU A 69 -0.81 -9.73 -11.21
C GLU A 69 -0.96 -8.47 -10.37
N VAL A 70 -0.37 -7.35 -10.81
CA VAL A 70 -0.52 -6.07 -10.12
C VAL A 70 -1.92 -5.51 -10.35
N VAL A 71 -2.69 -5.41 -9.27
CA VAL A 71 -4.11 -4.98 -9.28
C VAL A 71 -4.35 -3.63 -8.61
N PHE A 72 -3.42 -3.17 -7.77
CA PHE A 72 -3.46 -1.86 -7.16
C PHE A 72 -2.05 -1.30 -6.98
N THR A 73 -1.91 0.00 -7.19
CA THR A 73 -0.69 0.78 -6.93
C THR A 73 -1.09 2.14 -6.40
N HIS A 74 -0.29 2.69 -5.50
CA HIS A 74 -0.49 4.04 -5.00
C HIS A 74 0.85 4.66 -4.63
N ASP A 75 1.13 5.79 -5.27
CA ASP A 75 2.24 6.67 -4.93
C ASP A 75 1.76 7.69 -3.90
N PHE A 76 2.47 7.81 -2.78
CA PHE A 76 2.17 8.74 -1.71
C PHE A 76 3.39 9.59 -1.38
N LEU A 77 3.13 10.82 -0.93
CA LEU A 77 4.17 11.77 -0.54
C LEU A 77 3.67 12.68 0.58
N GLY A 78 4.62 13.23 1.35
CA GLY A 78 4.31 14.14 2.44
C GLY A 78 5.54 14.79 3.03
N GLY A 79 5.32 15.75 3.93
CA GLY A 79 6.41 16.46 4.60
C GLY A 79 5.90 17.68 5.37
N LEU A 80 6.83 18.36 6.05
CA LEU A 80 6.53 19.56 6.83
C LEU A 80 6.16 20.74 5.93
N ILE A 81 5.12 21.47 6.33
CA ILE A 81 4.75 22.76 5.74
C ILE A 81 5.32 23.86 6.64
N LEU A 82 6.30 24.60 6.14
CA LEU A 82 6.92 25.70 6.87
C LEU A 82 6.28 27.01 6.41
N ALA A 83 5.67 27.76 7.35
CA ALA A 83 5.27 29.13 7.10
C ALA A 83 6.53 30.00 6.99
N ARG A 84 6.66 30.73 5.89
CA ARG A 84 7.69 31.75 5.71
C ARG A 84 7.14 33.12 6.07
#